data_AF-A0A1C0AE31-F1
#
_entry.id   AF-A0A1C0AE31-F1
#
_cell.length_a   1.000
_cell.length_b   1.000
_cell.length_c   1.000
_cell.angle_alpha   90.00
_cell.angle_beta   90.00
_cell.angle_gamma   90.00
#
_symmetry.space_group_name_H-M   'P 1'
#
loop_
_entity.id
_entity.type
_entity.pdbx_description
1 polymer ?
#
loop_
_entity_poly.entity_id
_entity_poly.type
_entity_poly.pdbx_seq_one_letter_code
_entity_poly.pdbx_strand_id
1 'polypeptide(L)'
;MSNKLNEYMLKLSGGFSGMMKRAKPMKGDFERLCNEYRENKRMIEELEAMNEITKGEILEIMGDNEIMIQGAAKASYKVVNSCRFNSSKFKEDYPELYGQYSSETSIKRFIVS
;
A
#
# COMPACT_ATOMS: atom_id res chain seq x y z
N MET A 1 1.97 26.52 10.45
CA MET A 1 1.95 25.07 10.11
C MET A 1 1.57 24.15 11.29
N SER A 2 1.17 24.68 12.46
CA SER A 2 1.02 23.88 13.70
C SER A 2 -0.38 23.26 13.91
N ASN A 3 -1.46 23.73 13.27
CA ASN A 3 -2.81 23.23 13.55
C ASN A 3 -3.19 21.93 12.82
N LYS A 4 -2.76 21.73 11.57
CA LYS A 4 -3.09 20.49 10.83
C LYS A 4 -2.39 19.27 11.44
N LEU A 5 -1.10 19.38 11.78
CA LEU A 5 -0.36 18.32 12.46
C LEU A 5 -1.02 17.91 13.79
N ASN A 6 -1.50 18.87 14.59
CA ASN A 6 -2.22 18.56 15.83
C ASN A 6 -3.56 17.85 15.57
N GLU A 7 -4.29 18.20 14.50
CA GLU A 7 -5.53 17.53 14.12
C GLU A 7 -5.28 16.08 13.64
N TYR A 8 -4.22 15.85 12.86
CA TYR A 8 -3.79 14.50 12.47
C TYR A 8 -3.33 13.68 13.67
N MET A 9 -2.59 14.28 14.61
CA MET A 9 -2.12 13.59 15.83
C MET A 9 -3.28 13.24 16.77
N LEU A 10 -4.34 14.06 16.86
CA LEU A 10 -5.56 13.73 17.62
C LEU A 10 -6.32 12.55 16.99
N LYS A 11 -6.40 12.52 15.65
CA LYS A 11 -6.99 11.40 14.89
C LYS A 11 -6.16 10.12 15.00
N LEU A 12 -4.83 10.22 15.00
CA LEU A 12 -3.92 9.09 15.15
C LEU A 12 -3.86 8.56 16.59
N SER A 13 -3.90 9.44 17.61
CA SER A 13 -4.00 9.01 19.01
C SER A 13 -5.33 8.30 19.31
N GLY A 14 -6.41 8.70 18.62
CA GLY A 14 -7.69 7.97 18.65
C GLY A 14 -7.72 6.70 17.79
N GLY A 15 -6.94 6.67 16.70
CA GLY A 15 -6.94 5.59 15.71
C GLY A 15 -6.00 4.41 16.02
N PHE A 16 -4.90 4.64 16.73
CA PHE A 16 -3.97 3.57 17.10
C PHE A 16 -4.29 2.90 18.45
N SER A 17 -5.17 3.50 19.27
CA SER A 17 -5.59 2.98 20.57
C SER A 17 -6.66 1.86 20.48
N GLY A 18 -6.83 1.20 19.33
CA GLY A 18 -8.01 0.39 19.09
C GLY A 18 -7.84 -0.83 18.19
N MET A 19 -7.22 -1.89 18.72
CA MET A 19 -7.85 -3.23 18.64
C MET A 19 -9.18 -3.23 19.46
N MET A 20 -9.99 -2.19 19.32
CA MET A 20 -11.28 -2.01 19.95
C MET A 20 -12.27 -2.78 19.09
N LYS A 21 -12.83 -3.84 19.67
CA LYS A 21 -13.89 -4.66 19.07
C LYS A 21 -15.04 -3.73 18.65
N ARG A 22 -15.07 -3.31 17.37
CA ARG A 22 -16.23 -2.59 16.81
C ARG A 22 -17.45 -3.50 16.90
N ALA A 23 -18.60 -2.94 17.26
CA ALA A 23 -19.87 -3.67 17.19
C ALA A 23 -20.11 -4.19 15.76
N LYS A 24 -20.81 -5.32 15.62
CA LYS A 24 -21.15 -5.86 14.29
C LYS A 24 -21.95 -4.81 13.51
N PRO A 25 -21.54 -4.47 12.27
CA PRO A 25 -22.26 -3.50 11.45
C PRO A 25 -23.64 -4.04 11.05
N MET A 26 -24.62 -3.16 10.98
CA MET A 26 -25.98 -3.45 10.51
C MET A 26 -26.18 -2.91 9.08
N LYS A 27 -27.25 -3.33 8.40
CA LYS A 27 -27.50 -2.92 7.01
C LYS A 27 -27.59 -1.39 6.84
N GLY A 28 -28.10 -0.68 7.85
CA GLY A 28 -28.18 0.79 7.86
C GLY A 28 -26.83 1.51 7.94
N ASP A 29 -25.75 0.80 8.31
CA ASP A 29 -24.40 1.37 8.36
C ASP A 29 -23.72 1.43 6.99
N PHE A 30 -24.31 0.83 5.95
CA PHE A 30 -23.63 0.60 4.68
C PHE A 30 -23.09 1.89 4.05
N GLU A 31 -23.93 2.93 3.95
CA GLU A 31 -23.52 4.21 3.36
C GLU A 31 -22.41 4.88 4.19
N ARG A 32 -22.57 4.93 5.51
CA ARG A 32 -21.56 5.46 6.43
C ARG A 32 -20.22 4.72 6.26
N LEU A 33 -20.25 3.40 6.20
CA LEU A 33 -19.06 2.56 6.01
C LEU A 33 -18.41 2.75 4.64
N CYS A 34 -19.20 2.94 3.57
CA CYS A 34 -18.67 3.30 2.25
C CYS A 34 -17.98 4.67 2.28
N ASN A 35 -18.56 5.66 2.95
CA ASN A 35 -17.95 6.98 3.08
C ASN A 35 -16.67 6.94 3.92
N GLU A 36 -16.69 6.25 5.05
CA GLU A 36 -15.50 5.99 5.88
C GLU A 36 -14.41 5.25 5.08
N TYR A 37 -14.79 4.28 4.24
CA TYR A 37 -13.83 3.57 3.40
C TYR A 37 -13.13 4.49 2.39
N ARG A 38 -13.88 5.37 1.71
CA ARG A 38 -13.31 6.35 0.75
C ARG A 38 -12.39 7.35 1.48
N GLU A 39 -12.81 7.81 2.64
CA GLU A 39 -12.02 8.70 3.50
C GLU A 39 -10.69 8.04 3.92
N ASN A 40 -10.76 6.79 4.40
CA ASN A 40 -9.58 6.02 4.75
C ASN A 40 -8.65 5.82 3.56
N LYS A 41 -9.20 5.58 2.35
CA LYS A 41 -8.40 5.46 1.14
C LYS A 41 -7.65 6.75 0.81
N ARG A 42 -8.32 7.91 0.89
CA ARG A 42 -7.64 9.20 0.70
C ARG A 42 -6.54 9.44 1.74
N MET A 43 -6.81 9.12 3.01
CA MET A 43 -5.80 9.25 4.07
C MET A 43 -4.60 8.33 3.84
N ILE A 44 -4.81 7.12 3.33
CA ILE A 44 -3.72 6.21 2.94
C ILE A 44 -2.88 6.82 1.83
N GLU A 45 -3.50 7.35 0.77
CA GLU A 45 -2.78 8.01 -0.34
C GLU A 45 -1.95 9.21 0.14
N GLU A 46 -2.51 10.03 1.04
CA GLU A 46 -1.78 11.15 1.66
C GLU A 46 -0.57 10.66 2.48
N LEU A 47 -0.75 9.62 3.31
CA LEU A 47 0.33 9.04 4.12
C LEU A 47 1.41 8.36 3.27
N GLU A 48 1.02 7.71 2.17
CA GLU A 48 1.94 7.12 1.20
C GLU A 48 2.79 8.21 0.53
N ALA A 49 2.19 9.33 0.13
CA ALA A 49 2.92 10.47 -0.43
C ALA A 49 3.92 11.06 0.57
N MET A 50 3.52 11.23 1.85
CA MET A 50 4.43 11.68 2.91
C MET A 50 5.57 10.70 3.18
N ASN A 51 5.30 9.39 3.12
CA ASN A 51 6.33 8.38 3.28
C ASN A 51 7.32 8.37 2.11
N GLU A 52 6.88 8.58 0.88
CA GLU A 52 7.79 8.68 -0.27
C GLU A 52 8.69 9.93 -0.18
N ILE A 53 8.20 11.05 0.33
CA ILE A 53 9.05 12.23 0.63
C ILE A 53 10.11 11.86 1.68
N THR A 54 9.69 11.31 2.82
CA THR A 54 10.62 10.89 3.90
C THR A 54 11.65 9.87 3.40
N LYS A 55 11.23 8.93 2.55
CA LYS A 55 12.13 7.95 1.92
C LYS A 55 13.15 8.62 1.00
N GLY A 56 12.74 9.64 0.25
CA GLY A 56 13.66 10.47 -0.55
C GLY A 56 14.75 11.12 0.30
N GLU A 57 14.37 11.73 1.43
CA GLU A 57 15.31 12.32 2.39
C GLU A 57 16.28 11.27 2.97
N ILE A 58 15.77 10.07 3.30
CA ILE A 58 16.62 8.95 3.76
C ILE A 58 17.62 8.55 2.66
N LEU A 59 17.19 8.44 1.41
CA LEU A 59 18.05 8.08 0.29
C LEU A 59 19.11 9.15 0.00
N GLU A 60 18.76 10.44 0.13
CA GLU A 60 19.72 11.55 0.03
C GLU A 60 20.81 11.45 1.11
N ILE A 61 20.43 11.11 2.35
CA ILE A 61 21.38 10.86 3.44
C ILE A 61 22.24 9.61 3.15
N MET A 62 21.63 8.54 2.61
CA MET A 62 22.34 7.30 2.28
C MET A 62 23.38 7.50 1.18
N GLY A 63 23.13 8.39 0.21
CA GLY A 63 23.97 8.58 -0.96
C GLY A 63 24.15 7.27 -1.73
N ASP A 64 25.40 6.92 -2.04
CA ASP A 64 25.73 5.69 -2.76
C ASP A 64 25.78 4.43 -1.88
N ASN A 65 25.51 4.56 -0.57
CA ASN A 65 25.57 3.42 0.34
C ASN A 65 24.33 2.54 0.21
N GLU A 66 24.52 1.27 -0.14
CA GLU A 66 23.41 0.30 -0.16
C GLU A 66 22.82 0.01 1.23
N ILE A 67 23.60 0.22 2.30
CA ILE A 67 23.20 -0.05 3.69
C ILE A 67 23.69 1.10 4.56
N MET A 68 22.79 1.63 5.39
CA MET A 68 23.13 2.61 6.43
C MET A 68 22.58 2.14 7.78
N ILE A 69 23.39 2.27 8.83
CA ILE A 69 23.02 1.94 10.21
C ILE A 69 23.34 3.15 11.09
N GLN A 70 22.36 3.63 11.84
CA GLN A 70 22.54 4.72 12.81
C GLN A 70 21.70 4.45 14.06
N GLY A 71 22.37 4.30 15.21
CA GLY A 71 21.70 3.90 16.45
C GLY A 71 21.01 2.53 16.29
N ALA A 72 19.70 2.50 16.51
CA ALA A 72 18.87 1.30 16.32
C ALA A 72 18.27 1.18 14.90
N ALA A 73 18.47 2.17 14.02
CA ALA A 73 17.90 2.20 12.69
C ALA A 73 18.83 1.51 11.67
N LYS A 74 18.22 0.78 10.71
CA LYS A 74 18.90 0.19 9.57
C LYS A 74 18.04 0.38 8.31
N ALA A 75 18.63 0.98 7.29
CA ALA A 75 18.05 1.12 5.96
C ALA A 75 18.89 0.36 4.94
N SER A 76 18.24 -0.20 3.92
CA SER A 76 18.93 -0.85 2.80
C SER A 76 18.24 -0.51 1.48
N TYR A 77 19.02 -0.11 0.48
CA TYR A 77 18.55 0.20 -0.86
C TYR A 77 19.42 -0.52 -1.88
N LYS A 78 18.94 -1.67 -2.35
CA LYS A 78 19.66 -2.56 -3.26
C LYS A 78 18.90 -2.74 -4.55
N VAL A 79 19.63 -2.88 -5.66
CA VAL A 79 19.03 -3.22 -6.94
C VAL A 79 18.51 -4.66 -6.88
N VAL A 80 17.22 -4.84 -7.13
CA VAL A 80 16.60 -6.16 -7.27
C VAL A 80 16.27 -6.38 -8.74
N ASN A 81 16.99 -7.29 -9.37
CA ASN A 81 16.70 -7.72 -10.73
C ASN A 81 15.59 -8.77 -10.69
N SER A 82 14.52 -8.54 -11.44
CA SER A 82 13.46 -9.52 -11.67
C SER A 82 13.42 -9.90 -13.14
N CYS A 83 13.33 -11.19 -13.42
CA CYS A 83 13.04 -11.69 -14.76
C CYS A 83 11.55 -12.02 -14.82
N ARG A 84 10.80 -11.26 -15.63
CA ARG A 84 9.36 -11.49 -15.82
C ARG A 84 9.12 -12.29 -17.09
N PHE A 85 8.38 -13.38 -16.96
CA PHE A 85 7.91 -14.14 -18.11
C PHE A 85 6.96 -13.28 -18.97
N ASN A 86 7.25 -13.18 -20.27
CA ASN A 86 6.39 -12.47 -21.22
C ASN A 86 5.32 -13.44 -21.73
N SER A 87 4.24 -13.56 -20.96
CA SER A 87 3.12 -14.45 -21.28
C SER A 87 2.43 -14.07 -22.60
N SER A 88 2.38 -12.79 -22.95
CA SER A 88 1.78 -12.33 -24.21
C SER A 88 2.57 -12.84 -25.41
N LYS A 89 3.89 -12.61 -25.43
CA LYS A 89 4.76 -13.10 -26.50
C LYS A 89 4.79 -14.62 -26.56
N PHE A 90 4.83 -15.29 -25.40
CA PHE A 90 4.77 -16.75 -25.37
C PHE A 90 3.44 -17.30 -25.90
N LYS A 91 2.32 -16.59 -25.68
CA LYS A 91 1.02 -16.95 -26.25
C LYS A 91 0.98 -16.77 -27.77
N GLU A 92 1.63 -15.72 -28.28
CA GLU A 92 1.77 -15.47 -29.73
C GLU A 92 2.63 -16.54 -30.40
N ASP A 93 3.81 -16.83 -29.82
CA ASP A 93 4.79 -17.77 -30.38
C ASP A 93 4.37 -19.24 -30.18
N TYR A 94 3.68 -19.57 -29.08
CA TYR A 94 3.35 -20.94 -28.65
C TYR A 94 1.90 -21.07 -28.10
N PRO A 95 0.86 -20.86 -28.93
CA PRO A 95 -0.53 -20.82 -28.47
C PRO A 95 -1.03 -22.13 -27.87
N GLU A 96 -0.64 -23.29 -28.43
CA GLU A 96 -1.04 -24.60 -27.90
C GLU A 96 -0.44 -24.86 -26.52
N LEU A 97 0.84 -24.54 -26.36
CA LEU A 97 1.53 -24.71 -25.09
C LEU A 97 0.96 -23.76 -24.04
N TYR A 98 0.68 -22.51 -24.41
CA TYR A 98 0.00 -21.56 -23.54
C TYR A 98 -1.34 -22.11 -23.03
N GLY A 99 -2.13 -22.75 -23.91
CA GLY A 99 -3.41 -23.36 -23.53
C GLY A 99 -3.26 -24.51 -22.51
N GLN A 100 -2.26 -25.37 -22.68
CA GLN A 100 -2.01 -26.51 -21.78
C GLN A 100 -1.62 -26.08 -20.36
N TYR A 101 -0.97 -24.92 -20.21
CA TYR A 101 -0.46 -24.43 -18.93
C TYR A 101 -1.27 -23.26 -18.35
N SER A 102 -2.40 -22.90 -18.95
CA SER A 102 -3.30 -21.87 -18.45
C SER A 102 -4.44 -22.48 -17.63
N SER A 103 -4.68 -21.92 -16.45
CA SER A 103 -5.85 -22.25 -15.64
C SER A 103 -6.72 -21.02 -15.41
N GLU A 104 -8.03 -21.21 -15.43
CA GLU A 104 -8.97 -20.13 -15.12
C GLU A 104 -8.98 -19.87 -13.60
N THR A 105 -8.71 -18.62 -13.21
CA THR A 105 -8.78 -18.16 -11.82
C THR A 105 -9.80 -17.03 -11.72
N SER A 106 -10.79 -17.20 -10.85
CA SER A 106 -11.81 -16.18 -10.57
C SER A 106 -11.50 -15.43 -9.27
N ILE A 107 -11.50 -14.10 -9.31
CA ILE A 107 -11.28 -13.22 -8.15
C ILE A 107 -12.44 -12.24 -8.02
N LYS A 108 -12.98 -12.08 -6.81
CA LYS A 108 -13.95 -11.01 -6.51
C LYS A 108 -13.20 -9.72 -6.22
N ARG A 109 -13.54 -8.65 -6.95
CA ARG A 109 -13.01 -7.31 -6.70
C ARG A 109 -14.00 -6.51 -5.87
N PHE A 110 -13.53 -5.89 -4.80
CA PHE A 110 -14.32 -4.94 -4.02
C PHE A 110 -14.03 -3.53 -4.52
N ILE A 111 -15.08 -2.77 -4.83
CA ILE A 111 -15.02 -1.40 -5.30
C ILE A 111 -16.11 -0.61 -4.57
N VAL A 112 -15.77 0.59 -4.11
CA VAL A 112 -16.73 1.58 -3.61
C VAL A 112 -16.58 2.80 -4.51
N SER A 113 -17.57 3.01 -5.39
CA SER A 113 -17.69 4.20 -6.25
C SER A 113 -18.39 5.31 -5.49
#